data_AF-A0A0R0IH57-F1
#
_entry.id   AF-A0A0R0IH57-F1
#
_cell.length_a   1.000
_cell.length_b   1.000
_cell.length_c   1.000
_cell.angle_alpha   90.00
_cell.angle_beta   90.00
_cell.angle_gamma   90.00
#
_symmetry.space_group_name_H-M   'P 1'
#
loop_
_entity.id
_entity.type
_entity.pdbx_description
1 polymer ?
#
loop_
_entity_poly.entity_id
_entity_poly.type
_entity_poly.pdbx_seq_one_letter_code
_entity_poly.pdbx_strand_id
1 'polypeptide(L)'
;MLKISQRRGDFILKEKLKSFKGSLKDWNRLHFGNIHKKIARILKNVNELDKKEEEGGLSVEELEARKDMQEDFWRNVEKKLD
;
A
#
# COMPACT_ATOMS: atom_id res chain seq x y z
N MET A 1 -29.51 -4.49 38.32
CA MET A 1 -29.68 -4.98 36.92
C MET A 1 -29.06 -4.07 35.85
N LEU A 2 -29.25 -2.74 35.88
CA LEU A 2 -28.79 -1.83 34.80
C LEU A 2 -27.30 -1.97 34.42
N LYS A 3 -26.38 -2.15 35.39
CA LYS A 3 -24.94 -2.32 35.11
C LYS A 3 -24.60 -3.54 34.24
N ILE A 4 -25.36 -4.63 34.34
CA ILE A 4 -25.11 -5.86 33.54
C ILE A 4 -25.54 -5.63 32.09
N SER A 5 -26.67 -4.93 31.86
CA SER A 5 -27.15 -4.62 30.52
C SER A 5 -26.14 -3.73 29.76
N GLN A 6 -25.64 -2.67 30.40
CA GLN A 6 -24.63 -1.80 29.80
C GLN A 6 -23.36 -2.58 29.44
N ARG A 7 -22.88 -3.45 30.34
CA ARG A 7 -21.73 -4.33 30.08
C ARG A 7 -21.93 -5.21 28.83
N ARG A 8 -23.14 -5.70 28.58
CA ARG A 8 -23.46 -6.49 27.38
C ARG A 8 -23.48 -5.63 26.12
N GLY A 9 -24.09 -4.45 26.18
CA GLY A 9 -24.11 -3.49 25.06
C GLY A 9 -22.71 -3.07 24.62
N ASP A 10 -21.88 -2.65 25.58
CA ASP A 10 -20.50 -2.21 25.34
C ASP A 10 -19.65 -3.34 24.75
N PHE A 11 -19.82 -4.57 25.28
CA PHE A 11 -19.14 -5.75 24.75
C PHE A 11 -19.54 -6.05 23.31
N ILE A 12 -20.84 -6.07 23.00
CA ILE A 12 -21.33 -6.34 21.64
C ILE A 12 -20.82 -5.29 20.65
N LEU A 13 -20.88 -4.01 21.03
CA LEU A 13 -20.37 -2.92 20.19
C LEU A 13 -18.87 -3.08 19.92
N LYS A 14 -18.08 -3.39 20.96
CA LYS A 14 -16.64 -3.63 20.83
C LYS A 14 -16.33 -4.78 19.87
N GLU A 15 -17.05 -5.90 19.98
CA GLU A 15 -16.84 -7.06 19.10
C GLU A 15 -17.24 -6.76 17.64
N LYS A 16 -18.34 -6.03 17.43
CA LYS A 16 -18.73 -5.56 16.08
C LYS A 16 -17.66 -4.65 15.46
N LEU A 17 -17.14 -3.68 16.22
CA LEU A 17 -16.07 -2.79 15.75
C LEU A 17 -14.78 -3.55 15.45
N LYS A 18 -14.42 -4.55 16.26
CA LYS A 18 -13.26 -5.41 15.99
C LYS A 18 -13.42 -6.18 14.68
N SER A 19 -14.59 -6.80 14.48
CA SER A 19 -14.90 -7.57 13.26
C SER A 19 -14.85 -6.67 12.01
N PHE A 20 -15.46 -5.49 12.08
CA PHE A 20 -15.40 -4.50 11.01
C PHE A 20 -13.96 -4.04 10.73
N LYS A 21 -13.20 -3.70 11.77
CA LYS A 21 -11.78 -3.33 11.65
C LYS A 21 -10.94 -4.45 11.04
N GLY A 22 -11.23 -5.70 11.39
CA GLY A 22 -10.59 -6.87 10.79
C GLY A 22 -10.85 -6.95 9.29
N SER A 23 -12.14 -6.87 8.90
CA SER A 23 -12.56 -6.90 7.50
C SER A 23 -11.93 -5.77 6.68
N LEU A 24 -11.85 -4.56 7.23
CA LEU A 24 -11.19 -3.42 6.59
C LEU A 24 -9.69 -3.64 6.38
N LYS A 25 -9.00 -4.24 7.36
CA LYS A 25 -7.57 -4.58 7.24
C LYS A 25 -7.32 -5.64 6.19
N ASP A 26 -8.18 -6.66 6.12
CA ASP A 26 -8.08 -7.73 5.13
C ASP A 26 -8.33 -7.21 3.72
N TRP A 27 -9.36 -6.38 3.55
CA TRP A 27 -9.62 -5.68 2.29
C TRP A 27 -8.43 -4.82 1.87
N ASN A 28 -7.87 -4.01 2.79
CA ASN A 28 -6.68 -3.22 2.50
C ASN A 28 -5.49 -4.08 2.09
N ARG A 29 -5.23 -5.19 2.81
CA ARG A 29 -4.15 -6.12 2.46
C ARG A 29 -4.35 -6.75 1.08
N LEU A 30 -5.58 -7.11 0.72
CA LEU A 30 -5.89 -7.76 -0.56
C LEU A 30 -5.78 -6.81 -1.75
N HIS A 31 -6.37 -5.61 -1.65
CA HIS A 31 -6.45 -4.67 -2.76
C HIS A 31 -5.19 -3.80 -2.92
N PHE A 32 -4.59 -3.43 -1.80
CA PHE A 32 -3.48 -2.49 -1.77
C PHE A 32 -2.18 -3.12 -1.30
N GLY A 33 -2.25 -4.16 -0.47
CA GLY A 33 -1.09 -4.72 0.19
C GLY A 33 -0.41 -3.67 1.06
N ASN A 34 0.92 -3.53 0.89
CA ASN A 34 1.68 -2.44 1.49
C ASN A 34 2.12 -1.47 0.39
N ILE A 35 1.22 -0.53 0.04
CA ILE A 35 1.46 0.49 -1.02
C ILE A 35 2.74 1.26 -0.71
N HIS A 36 2.95 1.69 0.53
CA HIS A 36 4.14 2.43 0.92
C HIS A 36 5.43 1.68 0.64
N LYS A 37 5.48 0.39 1.00
CA LYS A 37 6.63 -0.48 0.71
C LYS A 37 6.81 -0.67 -0.80
N LYS A 38 5.72 -0.77 -1.56
CA LYS A 38 5.76 -0.88 -3.02
C LYS A 38 6.34 0.39 -3.67
N ILE A 39 5.82 1.56 -3.30
CA ILE A 39 6.32 2.86 -3.77
C ILE A 39 7.80 3.03 -3.42
N ALA A 40 8.19 2.74 -2.18
CA ALA A 40 9.59 2.84 -1.75
C ALA A 40 10.52 1.92 -2.56
N ARG A 41 10.07 0.70 -2.88
CA ARG A 41 10.83 -0.22 -3.74
C ARG A 41 10.95 0.30 -5.17
N ILE A 42 9.86 0.82 -5.74
CA ILE A 42 9.89 1.38 -7.11
C ILE A 42 10.84 2.56 -7.18
N LEU A 43 10.75 3.50 -6.23
CA LEU A 43 11.67 4.65 -6.14
C LEU A 43 13.13 4.22 -6.03
N LYS A 44 13.41 3.18 -5.23
CA LYS A 44 14.76 2.63 -5.10
C LYS A 44 15.28 2.12 -6.45
N ASN A 45 14.47 1.34 -7.17
CA ASN A 45 14.86 0.75 -8.44
C ASN A 45 15.02 1.82 -9.54
N VAL A 46 14.12 2.81 -9.60
CA VAL A 46 14.23 3.94 -10.54
C VAL A 46 15.52 4.71 -10.27
N ASN A 47 15.83 5.03 -9.02
CA ASN A 47 17.07 5.70 -8.65
C ASN A 47 18.33 4.87 -8.94
N GLU A 48 18.25 3.53 -8.91
CA GLU A 48 19.34 2.66 -9.35
C GLU A 48 19.55 2.75 -10.88
N LEU A 49 18.47 2.80 -11.66
CA LEU A 49 18.55 3.01 -13.10
C LEU A 49 19.07 4.41 -13.46
N ASP A 50 18.65 5.44 -12.74
CA ASP A 50 19.13 6.81 -12.98
C ASP A 50 20.64 6.91 -12.71
N LYS A 51 21.14 6.31 -11.62
CA LYS A 51 22.59 6.23 -11.36
C LYS A 51 23.34 5.47 -12.46
N LYS A 52 22.76 4.37 -12.95
CA LYS A 52 23.38 3.61 -14.04
C LYS A 52 23.41 4.41 -15.34
N GLU A 53 22.36 5.20 -15.62
CA GLU A 53 22.31 6.12 -16.75
C GLU A 53 23.45 7.14 -16.68
N GLU A 54 23.73 7.67 -15.49
CA GLU A 54 24.86 8.59 -15.23
C GLU A 54 26.25 7.93 -15.44
N GLU A 55 26.39 6.63 -15.14
CA GLU A 55 27.67 5.91 -15.19
C GLU A 55 28.05 5.41 -16.59
N GLY A 56 27.10 5.17 -17.48
CA GLY A 56 27.39 4.62 -18.81
C GLY A 56 26.21 4.48 -19.76
N GLY A 57 25.06 5.07 -19.43
CA GLY A 57 23.82 4.90 -20.16
C GLY A 57 23.08 3.58 -19.84
N LEU A 58 21.85 3.51 -20.33
CA LEU A 58 20.95 2.38 -20.13
C LEU A 58 20.75 1.60 -21.43
N SER A 59 20.57 0.29 -21.34
CA SER A 59 20.12 -0.50 -22.49
C SER A 59 18.67 -0.18 -22.85
N VAL A 60 18.22 -0.64 -24.02
CA VAL A 60 16.83 -0.43 -24.46
C VAL A 60 15.84 -1.09 -23.48
N GLU A 61 16.17 -2.29 -23.00
CA GLU A 61 15.38 -3.02 -22.02
C GLU A 61 15.30 -2.28 -20.68
N GLU A 62 16.38 -1.63 -20.26
CA GLU A 62 16.41 -0.84 -19.03
C GLU A 62 15.64 0.47 -19.16
N LEU A 63 15.67 1.10 -20.33
CA LEU A 63 14.85 2.27 -20.63
C LEU A 63 13.35 1.94 -20.60
N GLU A 64 12.97 0.78 -21.13
CA GLU A 64 11.59 0.28 -21.07
C GLU A 64 11.20 -0.07 -19.63
N ALA A 65 12.06 -0.78 -18.90
CA ALA A 65 11.83 -1.09 -17.49
C ALA A 65 11.69 0.19 -16.64
N ARG A 66 12.47 1.24 -16.91
CA ARG A 66 12.33 2.54 -16.22
C ARG A 66 10.96 3.15 -16.47
N LYS A 67 10.48 3.14 -17.72
CA LYS A 67 9.14 3.67 -18.07
C LYS A 67 8.05 2.89 -17.34
N ASP A 68 8.10 1.57 -17.35
CA ASP A 68 7.14 0.71 -16.65
C ASP A 68 7.13 0.99 -15.14
N MET A 69 8.31 1.17 -14.54
CA MET A 69 8.43 1.52 -13.13
C MET A 69 7.87 2.91 -12.81
N GLN A 70 8.06 3.89 -13.69
CA GLN A 70 7.48 5.23 -13.52
C GLN A 70 5.96 5.19 -13.64
N GLU A 71 5.41 4.41 -14.58
CA GLU A 71 3.96 4.20 -14.69
C GLU A 71 3.40 3.51 -13.43
N ASP A 72 4.04 2.42 -12.97
CA ASP A 72 3.61 1.76 -11.73
C ASP A 72 3.75 2.71 -10.53
N PHE A 73 4.78 3.55 -10.46
CA PHE A 73 4.91 4.57 -9.42
C PHE A 73 3.68 5.47 -9.38
N TRP A 74 3.32 6.11 -10.51
CA TRP A 74 2.18 7.02 -10.58
C TRP A 74 0.87 6.34 -10.26
N ARG A 75 0.65 5.11 -10.76
CA ARG A 75 -0.52 4.31 -10.43
C ARG A 75 -0.64 4.01 -8.94
N ASN A 76 0.45 3.75 -8.23
CA ASN A 76 0.41 3.51 -6.78
C ASN A 76 0.27 4.80 -5.98
N VAL A 77 0.75 5.94 -6.49
CA VAL A 77 0.54 7.25 -5.89
C VAL A 77 -0.93 7.67 -6.00
N GLU A 78 -1.55 7.49 -7.17
CA GLU A 78 -2.98 7.74 -7.39
C GLU A 78 -3.85 6.91 -6.43
N LYS A 79 -3.61 5.59 -6.36
CA LYS A 79 -4.30 4.69 -5.43
C LYS A 79 -4.15 5.03 -3.95
N LYS A 80 -3.15 5.82 -3.58
CA LYS A 80 -2.94 6.26 -2.19
C LYS A 80 -3.81 7.48 -1.85
N LEU A 81 -4.24 8.23 -2.86
CA LEU A 81 -5.07 9.42 -2.71
C LEU A 81 -6.56 9.10 -2.64
N ASP A 82 -6.98 7.95 -3.21
CA ASP A 82 -8.31 7.36 -3.08
C ASP A 82 -8.54 6.67 -1.71
#